data_AF-A0A1A9KAM4-F1
#
_entry.id   AF-A0A1A9KAM4-F1
#
_cell.length_a   1.000
_cell.length_b   1.000
_cell.length_c   1.000
_cell.angle_alpha   90.00
_cell.angle_beta   90.00
_cell.angle_gamma   90.00
#
_symmetry.space_group_name_H-M   'P 1'
#
loop_
_entity.id
_entity.type
_entity.pdbx_description
1 polymer ?
#
loop_
_entity_poly.entity_id
_entity_poly.type
_entity_poly.pdbx_seq_one_letter_code
_entity_poly.pdbx_strand_id
1 'polypeptide(L)' 'MFRSLSSLVLAVLVLVGCAAQPAATEPQRAYSDAEVKAFALKILSASNMDSDLYARYRRALTEPHHDNSGS' A
#
# COMPACT_ATOMS: atom_id res chain seq x y z
N MET A 1 24.23 -34.49 -16.15
CA MET A 1 24.26 -33.39 -15.16
C MET A 1 23.53 -32.12 -15.60
N PHE A 2 23.03 -31.99 -16.84
CA PHE A 2 22.34 -30.76 -17.30
C PHE A 2 20.88 -30.59 -16.81
N ARG A 3 20.19 -31.67 -16.42
CA ARG A 3 18.78 -31.62 -16.01
C ARG A 3 18.54 -30.79 -14.74
N SER A 4 19.52 -30.76 -13.83
CA SER A 4 19.42 -30.00 -12.58
C SER A 4 19.56 -28.49 -12.80
N LEU A 5 20.31 -28.07 -13.83
CA LEU A 5 20.50 -26.66 -14.18
C LEU A 5 19.23 -26.08 -14.82
N SER A 6 18.53 -26.84 -15.67
CA SER A 6 17.28 -26.39 -16.30
C SER A 6 16.16 -26.12 -15.28
N SER A 7 16.01 -26.94 -14.25
CA SER A 7 15.01 -26.69 -13.20
C SER A 7 15.32 -25.45 -12.38
N LEU A 8 16.60 -25.18 -12.10
CA LEU A 8 17.02 -23.99 -11.36
C LEU A 8 16.76 -22.71 -12.16
N VAL A 9 17.08 -22.71 -13.46
CA VAL A 9 16.84 -21.56 -14.34
C VAL A 9 15.34 -21.26 -14.47
N LEU A 10 14.50 -22.30 -14.58
CA LEU A 10 13.05 -22.12 -14.64
C LEU A 10 12.49 -21.54 -13.33
N ALA A 11 12.99 -22.01 -12.17
CA ALA A 11 12.59 -21.48 -10.87
C ALA A 11 12.98 -19.99 -10.71
N VAL A 12 14.19 -19.62 -11.17
CA VAL A 12 14.65 -18.22 -11.12
C VAL A 12 13.81 -17.32 -12.03
N LEU A 13 13.40 -17.79 -13.21
CA LEU A 13 12.54 -17.02 -14.12
C LEU A 13 11.13 -16.78 -13.53
N VAL A 14 10.56 -17.79 -12.87
CA VAL A 14 9.27 -17.66 -12.18
C VAL A 14 9.38 -16.69 -11.00
N LEU A 15 10.47 -16.77 -10.23
CA LEU A 15 10.72 -15.86 -9.10
C LEU A 15 10.98 -14.42 -9.56
N VAL A 16 11.69 -14.21 -10.68
CA VAL A 16 11.89 -12.89 -11.29
C VAL A 16 10.57 -12.32 -11.79
N GLY A 17 9.69 -13.13 -12.36
CA GLY A 17 8.34 -12.70 -12.75
C GLY A 17 7.46 -12.33 -11.55
N CYS A 18 7.63 -13.00 -10.40
CA CYS A 18 6.92 -12.67 -9.16
C CYS A 18 7.49 -11.46 -8.43
N ALA A 19 8.81 -11.21 -8.53
CA ALA A 19 9.49 -10.07 -7.91
C ALA A 19 9.57 -8.85 -8.84
N ALA A 20 9.19 -9.00 -10.11
CA ALA A 20 9.01 -7.90 -11.05
C ALA A 20 7.84 -7.04 -10.57
N GLN A 21 8.11 -6.17 -9.59
CA GLN A 21 7.32 -4.97 -9.46
C GLN A 21 7.35 -4.30 -10.83
N PRO A 22 6.20 -3.99 -11.44
CA PRO A 22 6.19 -3.17 -12.64
C PRO A 22 7.05 -1.96 -12.30
N ALA A 23 8.16 -1.80 -13.05
CA ALA A 23 9.01 -0.64 -12.87
C ALA A 23 8.06 0.56 -12.83
N ALA A 24 8.21 1.42 -11.82
CA ALA A 24 7.47 2.68 -11.75
C ALA A 24 7.95 3.55 -12.92
N THR A 25 7.53 3.19 -14.13
CA THR A 25 7.93 3.80 -15.40
C THR A 25 7.17 5.11 -15.61
N GLU A 26 6.12 5.34 -14.83
CA GLU A 26 5.47 6.63 -14.72
C GLU A 26 5.81 7.28 -13.36
N PRO A 27 6.00 8.61 -13.31
CA PRO A 27 6.08 9.32 -12.05
C PRO A 27 4.78 9.05 -11.30
N GLN A 28 4.84 8.20 -10.28
CA GLN A 28 3.68 7.84 -9.49
C GLN A 28 3.11 9.13 -8.91
N ARG A 29 1.95 9.55 -9.41
CA ARG A 29 1.29 10.80 -9.02
C ARG A 29 1.25 10.85 -7.50
N ALA A 30 1.91 11.85 -6.91
CA ALA A 30 1.82 12.09 -5.49
C ALA A 30 0.34 12.37 -5.15
N TYR A 31 -0.23 11.56 -4.26
CA TYR A 31 -1.59 11.76 -3.78
C TYR A 31 -1.59 12.91 -2.78
N SER A 32 -2.59 13.78 -2.91
CA SER A 32 -2.87 14.81 -1.90
C SER A 32 -3.35 14.16 -0.60
N ASP A 33 -3.14 14.84 0.52
CA ASP A 33 -3.65 14.40 1.83
C ASP A 33 -5.16 14.15 1.80
N ALA A 34 -5.92 14.97 1.08
CA ALA A 34 -7.36 14.79 0.90
C ALA A 34 -7.71 13.47 0.15
N GLU A 35 -6.97 13.15 -0.91
CA GLU A 35 -7.16 11.89 -1.66
C GLU A 35 -6.81 10.68 -0.78
N VAL A 36 -5.73 10.76 -0.01
CA VAL A 36 -5.31 9.70 0.91
C VAL A 36 -6.35 9.49 2.02
N LYS A 37 -6.84 10.57 2.64
CA LYS A 37 -7.89 10.50 3.67
C LYS A 37 -9.20 9.95 3.15
N ALA A 38 -9.64 10.39 1.97
CA ALA A 38 -10.86 9.89 1.34
C ALA A 38 -10.76 8.39 1.03
N PHE A 39 -9.61 7.94 0.53
CA PHE A 39 -9.34 6.53 0.30
C PHE A 39 -9.33 5.73 1.60
N ALA A 40 -8.62 6.19 2.63
CA ALA A 40 -8.54 5.53 3.92
C ALA A 40 -9.94 5.39 4.57
N LEU A 41 -10.76 6.44 4.54
CA LEU A 41 -12.14 6.39 5.05
C LEU A 41 -13.01 5.39 4.30
N LYS A 42 -12.85 5.29 2.97
CA LYS A 42 -13.57 4.31 2.15
C LYS A 42 -13.22 2.87 2.57
N ILE A 43 -11.94 2.55 2.71
CA ILE A 43 -11.50 1.21 3.14
C ILE A 43 -11.95 0.93 4.56
N LEU A 44 -11.78 1.90 5.46
CA LEU A 44 -12.20 1.81 6.86
C LEU A 44 -13.70 1.50 6.97
N SER A 45 -14.54 2.13 6.17
CA SER A 45 -15.99 1.91 6.16
C SER A 45 -16.42 0.51 5.69
N ALA A 46 -15.58 -0.18 4.93
CA ALA A 46 -15.84 -1.54 4.43
C ALA A 46 -15.27 -2.63 5.37
N SER A 47 -14.53 -2.24 6.40
CA SER A 47 -13.91 -3.20 7.34
C SER A 47 -14.93 -3.71 8.35
N ASN A 48 -14.80 -4.98 8.75
CA ASN A 48 -15.62 -5.58 9.82
C ASN A 48 -14.98 -5.32 11.20
N MET A 49 -14.70 -4.04 11.49
CA MET A 49 -13.98 -3.62 12.68
C MET A 49 -14.93 -3.29 13.84
N ASP A 50 -14.45 -3.47 15.07
CA ASP A 50 -15.18 -3.06 16.26
C ASP A 50 -15.55 -1.57 16.23
N SER A 51 -16.71 -1.24 16.80
CA SER A 51 -17.29 0.10 16.72
C SER A 51 -16.48 1.17 17.46
N ASP A 52 -15.86 0.83 18.61
CA ASP A 52 -15.01 1.76 19.35
C ASP A 52 -13.72 2.04 18.56
N LEU A 53 -13.15 0.99 17.99
CA LEU A 53 -11.94 1.09 17.18
C LEU A 53 -12.20 1.87 15.88
N TYR A 54 -13.33 1.62 15.21
CA TYR A 54 -13.78 2.39 14.05
C TYR A 54 -13.92 3.89 14.38
N ALA A 55 -14.55 4.23 15.51
CA ALA A 55 -14.75 5.62 15.91
C ALA A 55 -13.41 6.35 16.11
N ARG A 56 -12.43 5.70 16.74
CA ARG A 56 -11.08 6.25 16.95
C ARG A 56 -10.36 6.52 15.63
N TYR A 57 -10.37 5.55 14.71
CA TYR A 57 -9.69 5.71 13.41
C TYR A 57 -10.40 6.73 12.52
N ARG A 58 -11.73 6.74 12.49
CA ARG A 58 -12.50 7.74 11.75
C ARG A 58 -12.16 9.14 12.26
N ARG A 59 -12.13 9.32 13.58
CA ARG A 59 -11.75 10.59 14.22
C ARG A 59 -10.37 11.04 13.78
N ALA A 60 -9.36 10.17 13.87
CA ALA A 60 -7.99 10.48 13.48
C ALA A 60 -7.85 10.88 12.00
N LEU A 61 -8.66 10.31 11.10
CA LEU A 61 -8.64 10.64 9.68
C LEU A 61 -9.37 11.96 9.35
N THR A 62 -10.31 12.38 10.20
CA THR A 62 -11.14 13.59 9.96
C THR A 62 -10.67 14.81 10.73
N GLU A 63 -10.00 14.63 11.86
CA GLU A 63 -9.51 15.76 12.65
C GLU A 63 -8.32 16.43 11.94
N PRO A 64 -8.29 17.77 11.86
CA PRO A 64 -7.15 18.47 11.31
C PRO A 64 -5.93 18.20 12.20
N HIS A 65 -4.90 17.59 11.64
CA HIS A 65 -3.63 17.44 12.33
C HIS A 65 -2.99 18.83 12.36
N HIS A 66 -2.89 19.42 13.55
CA HIS A 66 -2.06 20.60 13.74
C HIS A 66 -0.61 20.13 13.69
N ASP A 67 -0.07 19.99 12.48
CA ASP A 67 1.36 19.91 12.29
C ASP A 67 1.91 21.25 12.79
N ASN A 68 2.53 21.23 13.97
CA ASN A 68 3.35 22.32 14.48
C ASN A 68 4.65 22.39 13.66
N SER A 69 4.54 22.48 12.33
CA SER A 69 5.63 22.80 11.42
C SER A 69 5.76 24.32 11.37
N GLY A 70 6.27 24.89 12.47
CA GLY A 70 6.41 26.32 12.63
C GLY A 70 7.16 26.69 13.89
N SER A 71 8.45 26.38 13.94
CA SER A 71 9.47 27.26 14.54
C SER A 71 10.87 26.90 14.10
#